data_AF-A0A4R6EI56-F1
#
_entry.id   AF-A0A4R6EI56-F1
#
_cell.length_a   1.000
_cell.length_b   1.000
_cell.length_c   1.000
_cell.angle_alpha   90.00
_cell.angle_beta   90.00
_cell.angle_gamma   90.00
#
_symmetry.space_group_name_H-M   'P 1'
#
loop_
_entity.id
_entity.type
_entity.pdbx_description
1 polymer ?
#
loop_
_entity_poly.entity_id
_entity_poly.type
_entity_poly.pdbx_seq_one_letter_code
_entity_poly.pdbx_strand_id
1 'polypeptide(L)'
;MKILVVGPSWVGDMMMSQSLYRTLKARYPQAVIDVMAPAWCRPLLSRMPEVNEAIPMPLGHGALEIGERRRLGRSLHEKRYDRAYVLPNSFKSALVPFFAGISQRTGWRGEMRYGLLNDARVLDKAAWPLMVERYVALAYDKGVMRSAKDLPQPLLWPQLQVSEGEKLQVAGAFSLSAERQMIGFCPGAEFGPAKRWPHYHYAELAKQLIDEGYQVVLFGSAKDHDAGNEILATLSQEQQAWCRNLAGETQLEQAVVLLAACKAVVTNDSGLMHVAAALNRPLVALYGPSSPDFTPPLSHKAKVIRLITGYHKVRKGDGEEGYHQSLIDITPDRVLEELNQLLLAEDA
;
A
#
# COMPACT_ATOMS: atom_id res chain seq x y z
N MET A 1 17.81 21.47 -3.06
CA MET A 1 17.10 20.98 -4.27
C MET A 1 15.66 20.72 -3.88
N LYS A 2 14.70 21.50 -4.38
CA LYS A 2 13.27 21.35 -4.08
C LYS A 2 12.60 20.49 -5.15
N ILE A 3 11.92 19.43 -4.72
CA ILE A 3 11.33 18.42 -5.59
C ILE A 3 9.83 18.35 -5.32
N LEU A 4 9.03 18.43 -6.38
CA LEU A 4 7.61 18.12 -6.35
C LEU A 4 7.39 16.69 -6.86
N VAL A 5 6.73 15.85 -6.08
CA VAL A 5 6.25 14.55 -6.56
C VAL A 5 4.73 14.61 -6.72
N VAL A 6 4.23 14.24 -7.89
CA VAL A 6 2.81 13.92 -8.08
C VAL A 6 2.62 12.46 -7.72
N GLY A 7 2.08 12.20 -6.53
CA GLY A 7 1.91 10.87 -5.99
C GLY A 7 0.72 10.11 -6.60
N PRO A 8 0.72 8.77 -6.52
CA PRO A 8 -0.40 7.95 -6.94
C PRO A 8 -1.61 8.09 -6.01
N SER A 9 -2.74 7.51 -6.42
CA SER A 9 -4.02 7.57 -5.69
C SER A 9 -4.43 6.20 -5.14
N TRP A 10 -3.47 5.32 -4.85
CA TRP A 10 -3.72 4.02 -4.23
C TRP A 10 -2.74 3.83 -3.08
N VAL A 11 -3.19 3.24 -1.97
CA VAL A 11 -2.33 3.03 -0.78
C VAL A 11 -1.09 2.21 -1.14
N GLY A 12 -1.26 1.12 -1.89
CA GLY A 12 -0.14 0.27 -2.31
C GLY A 12 0.89 1.02 -3.16
N ASP A 13 0.44 1.65 -4.25
CA ASP A 13 1.31 2.46 -5.11
C ASP A 13 2.01 3.60 -4.34
N MET A 14 1.30 4.27 -3.42
CA MET A 14 1.86 5.33 -2.58
C MET A 14 2.94 4.79 -1.64
N MET A 15 2.74 3.58 -1.11
CA MET A 15 3.74 2.95 -0.28
C MET A 15 4.99 2.60 -1.10
N MET A 16 4.80 2.06 -2.31
CA MET A 16 5.90 1.74 -3.23
C MET A 16 6.68 2.99 -3.67
N SER A 17 6.00 4.14 -3.80
CA SER A 17 6.66 5.38 -4.20
C SER A 17 7.61 5.93 -3.12
N GLN A 18 7.50 5.49 -1.86
CA GLN A 18 8.50 5.81 -0.84
C GLN A 18 9.92 5.39 -1.24
N SER A 19 10.07 4.29 -2.01
CA SER A 19 11.38 3.85 -2.51
C SER A 19 12.04 4.88 -3.41
N LEU A 20 11.25 5.63 -4.20
CA LEU A 20 11.76 6.77 -4.96
C LEU A 20 12.25 7.87 -4.01
N TYR A 21 11.51 8.18 -2.95
CA TYR A 21 11.87 9.27 -2.03
C TYR A 21 13.17 8.96 -1.28
N ARG A 22 13.29 7.71 -0.78
CA ARG A 22 14.51 7.20 -0.14
C ARG A 22 15.70 7.27 -1.10
N THR A 23 15.50 6.84 -2.35
CA THR A 23 16.55 6.90 -3.38
C THR A 23 16.94 8.34 -3.71
N LEU A 24 15.97 9.26 -3.83
CA LEU A 24 16.24 10.67 -4.09
C LEU A 24 17.02 11.31 -2.94
N LYS A 25 16.69 11.03 -1.68
CA LYS A 25 17.44 11.49 -0.51
C LYS A 25 18.85 10.90 -0.47
N ALA A 26 19.02 9.62 -0.81
CA ALA A 26 20.35 9.00 -0.86
C ALA A 26 21.24 9.62 -1.96
N ARG A 27 20.68 9.92 -3.13
CA ARG A 27 21.42 10.55 -4.24
C ARG A 27 21.63 12.05 -4.05
N TYR A 28 20.67 12.71 -3.41
CA TYR A 28 20.65 14.15 -3.20
C TYR A 28 20.29 14.42 -1.73
N PRO A 29 21.28 14.40 -0.80
CA PRO A 29 21.03 14.49 0.65
C PRO A 29 20.25 15.74 1.08
N GLN A 30 20.45 16.85 0.37
CA GLN A 30 19.76 18.13 0.61
C GLN A 30 18.46 18.29 -0.19
N ALA A 31 17.89 17.20 -0.70
CA ALA A 31 16.60 17.22 -1.37
C ALA A 31 15.47 17.50 -0.38
N VAL A 32 14.61 18.46 -0.70
CA VAL A 32 13.35 18.72 -0.01
C VAL A 32 12.25 18.18 -0.91
N ILE A 33 11.47 17.22 -0.44
CA ILE A 33 10.50 16.47 -1.25
C ILE A 33 9.09 16.79 -0.76
N ASP A 34 8.32 17.49 -1.58
CA ASP A 34 6.90 17.71 -1.35
C ASP A 34 6.10 16.76 -2.23
N VAL A 35 5.07 16.13 -1.66
CA VAL A 35 4.24 15.14 -2.37
C VAL A 35 2.82 15.66 -2.49
N MET A 36 2.36 15.84 -3.73
CA MET A 36 0.97 16.14 -4.04
C MET A 36 0.18 14.85 -4.21
N ALA A 37 -0.85 14.65 -3.38
CA ALA A 37 -1.67 13.45 -3.38
C ALA A 37 -3.11 13.76 -2.92
N PRO A 38 -4.09 12.84 -3.13
CA PRO A 38 -5.41 12.96 -2.53
C PRO A 38 -5.34 13.15 -1.01
N ALA A 39 -6.31 13.87 -0.43
CA ALA A 39 -6.31 14.21 1.00
C ALA A 39 -6.18 12.99 1.92
N TRP A 40 -6.80 11.86 1.56
CA TRP A 40 -6.73 10.62 2.33
C TRP A 40 -5.35 9.93 2.31
N CYS A 41 -4.43 10.32 1.40
CA CYS A 41 -3.04 9.86 1.42
C CYS A 41 -2.18 10.62 2.45
N ARG A 42 -2.61 11.82 2.88
CA ARG A 42 -1.83 12.68 3.79
C ARG A 42 -1.41 11.96 5.09
N PRO A 43 -2.28 11.17 5.76
CA PRO A 43 -1.88 10.45 6.98
C PRO A 43 -0.83 9.37 6.74
N LEU A 44 -0.71 8.83 5.51
CA LEU A 44 0.38 7.90 5.18
C LEU A 44 1.69 8.66 4.91
N LEU A 45 1.60 9.78 4.18
CA LEU A 45 2.75 10.63 3.86
C LEU A 45 3.39 11.23 5.12
N SER A 46 2.61 11.54 6.16
CA SER A 46 3.16 12.02 7.44
C SER A 46 4.03 10.98 8.16
N ARG A 47 3.90 9.69 7.82
CA ARG A 47 4.74 8.60 8.35
C ARG A 47 6.04 8.38 7.56
N MET A 48 6.23 9.10 6.45
CA MET A 48 7.41 8.97 5.60
C MET A 48 8.40 10.09 5.94
N PRO A 49 9.53 9.83 6.62
CA PRO A 49 10.48 10.87 7.02
C PRO A 49 11.17 11.55 5.82
N GLU A 50 11.10 10.95 4.64
CA GLU A 50 11.63 11.54 3.42
C GLU A 50 10.79 12.73 2.90
N VAL A 51 9.52 12.81 3.31
CA VAL A 51 8.53 13.80 2.84
C VAL A 51 8.56 15.04 3.73
N ASN A 52 8.70 16.21 3.12
CA ASN A 52 8.69 17.51 3.78
C ASN A 52 7.26 18.07 3.93
N GLU A 53 6.49 18.10 2.84
CA GLU A 53 5.12 18.61 2.83
C GLU A 53 4.19 17.71 2.01
N ALA A 54 3.02 17.37 2.56
CA ALA A 54 1.95 16.69 1.83
C ALA A 54 0.96 17.73 1.28
N ILE A 55 1.05 18.02 -0.02
CA ILE A 55 0.21 19.02 -0.69
C ILE A 55 -1.14 18.36 -1.04
N PRO A 56 -2.27 18.87 -0.52
CA PRO A 56 -3.57 18.29 -0.82
C PRO A 56 -3.91 18.55 -2.30
N MET A 57 -4.26 17.49 -3.02
CA MET A 57 -4.86 17.60 -4.34
C MET A 57 -6.38 17.64 -4.18
N PRO A 58 -7.04 18.80 -4.38
CA PRO A 58 -8.49 18.94 -4.19
C PRO A 58 -9.32 18.29 -5.32
N LEU A 59 -8.66 17.57 -6.23
CA LEU A 59 -9.24 17.08 -7.49
C LEU A 59 -9.53 15.60 -7.35
N GLY A 60 -10.77 15.21 -7.63
CA GLY A 60 -11.20 13.81 -7.59
C GLY A 60 -10.49 12.92 -8.61
N HIS A 61 -10.52 11.61 -8.37
CA HIS A 61 -10.10 10.63 -9.37
C HIS A 61 -10.94 10.79 -10.65
N GLY A 62 -10.37 10.58 -11.84
CA GLY A 62 -11.13 10.71 -13.10
C GLY A 62 -11.38 12.15 -13.61
N ALA A 63 -11.55 13.16 -12.76
CA ALA A 63 -11.82 14.54 -13.17
C ALA A 63 -10.64 15.24 -13.91
N LEU A 64 -10.91 15.92 -15.03
CA LEU A 64 -9.91 16.63 -15.85
C LEU A 64 -9.62 18.05 -15.35
N GLU A 65 -10.66 18.78 -14.92
CA GLU A 65 -10.62 20.06 -14.16
C GLU A 65 -9.39 20.94 -14.45
N ILE A 66 -9.22 21.35 -15.71
CA ILE A 66 -8.00 22.03 -16.18
C ILE A 66 -7.83 23.38 -15.46
N GLY A 67 -8.92 24.11 -15.24
CA GLY A 67 -8.91 25.41 -14.55
C GLY A 67 -8.34 25.32 -13.14
N GLU A 68 -8.79 24.34 -12.36
CA GLU A 68 -8.31 24.09 -11.00
C GLU A 68 -6.85 23.60 -11.00
N ARG A 69 -6.48 22.70 -11.93
CA ARG A 69 -5.07 22.29 -12.10
C ARG A 69 -4.16 23.45 -12.44
N ARG A 70 -4.62 24.40 -13.26
CA ARG A 70 -3.87 25.60 -13.62
C ARG A 70 -3.75 26.54 -12.42
N ARG A 71 -4.82 26.74 -11.65
CA ARG A 71 -4.78 27.55 -10.42
C ARG A 71 -3.80 26.96 -9.42
N LEU A 72 -3.89 25.65 -9.17
CA LEU A 72 -2.98 24.92 -8.28
C LEU A 72 -1.54 24.95 -8.78
N GLY A 73 -1.30 24.71 -10.06
CA GLY A 73 0.04 24.81 -10.63
C GLY A 73 0.63 26.20 -10.46
N ARG A 74 -0.14 27.26 -10.72
CA ARG A 74 0.30 28.64 -10.54
C ARG A 74 0.60 28.98 -9.08
N SER A 75 -0.21 28.52 -8.12
CA SER A 75 0.08 28.75 -6.70
C SER A 75 1.36 28.03 -6.24
N LEU A 76 1.74 26.92 -6.91
CA LEU A 76 3.00 26.22 -6.65
C LEU A 76 4.20 26.86 -7.35
N HIS A 77 4.02 27.84 -8.22
CA HIS A 77 5.13 28.52 -8.91
C HIS A 77 6.07 29.22 -7.92
N GLU A 78 5.51 29.85 -6.89
CA GLU A 78 6.25 30.56 -5.83
C GLU A 78 7.14 29.62 -4.99
N LYS A 79 6.76 28.33 -4.89
CA LYS A 79 7.58 27.31 -4.25
C LYS A 79 8.86 27.03 -5.03
N ARG A 80 9.00 27.47 -6.29
CA ARG A 80 10.22 27.36 -7.12
C ARG A 80 10.84 25.96 -7.05
N TYR A 81 10.06 24.93 -7.37
CA TYR A 81 10.58 23.56 -7.46
C TYR A 81 11.59 23.45 -8.61
N ASP A 82 12.70 22.77 -8.35
CA ASP A 82 13.76 22.53 -9.32
C ASP A 82 13.40 21.34 -10.22
N ARG A 83 12.77 20.30 -9.65
CA ARG A 83 12.39 19.06 -10.34
C ARG A 83 10.98 18.63 -9.99
N ALA A 84 10.33 17.95 -10.93
CA ALA A 84 9.07 17.27 -10.70
C ALA A 84 9.16 15.80 -11.12
N TYR A 85 8.57 14.91 -10.32
CA TYR A 85 8.37 13.49 -10.67
C TYR A 85 6.88 13.17 -10.74
N VAL A 86 6.41 12.65 -11.87
CA VAL A 86 4.99 12.33 -12.09
C VAL A 86 4.80 10.81 -12.12
N LEU A 87 4.22 10.27 -11.05
CA LEU A 87 4.08 8.82 -10.85
C LEU A 87 2.83 8.22 -11.49
N PRO A 88 1.64 8.85 -11.43
CA PRO A 88 0.48 8.37 -12.18
C PRO A 88 0.74 8.34 -13.67
N ASN A 89 0.07 7.45 -14.41
CA ASN A 89 0.23 7.36 -15.87
C ASN A 89 -0.66 8.31 -16.67
N SER A 90 -1.68 8.88 -16.03
CA SER A 90 -2.68 9.71 -16.70
C SER A 90 -2.10 11.02 -17.22
N PHE A 91 -2.54 11.46 -18.40
CA PHE A 91 -2.07 12.71 -19.02
C PHE A 91 -2.21 13.91 -18.07
N LYS A 92 -3.40 14.02 -17.46
CA LYS A 92 -3.77 15.13 -16.56
C LYS A 92 -2.91 15.24 -15.30
N SER A 93 -2.27 14.16 -14.87
CA SER A 93 -1.39 14.19 -13.68
C SER A 93 -0.14 15.04 -13.91
N ALA A 94 0.29 15.21 -15.16
CA ALA A 94 1.47 16.00 -15.52
C ALA A 94 1.15 17.50 -15.73
N LEU A 95 -0.13 17.91 -15.69
CA LEU A 95 -0.53 19.30 -15.93
C LEU A 95 -0.10 20.24 -14.80
N VAL A 96 -0.20 19.83 -13.54
CA VAL A 96 0.14 20.69 -12.39
C VAL A 96 1.65 21.05 -12.41
N PRO A 97 2.59 20.10 -12.55
CA PRO A 97 4.00 20.43 -12.71
C PRO A 97 4.30 21.33 -13.92
N PHE A 98 3.58 21.14 -15.03
CA PHE A 98 3.72 21.97 -16.21
C PHE A 98 3.28 23.42 -15.96
N PHE A 99 2.10 23.62 -15.35
CA PHE A 99 1.59 24.95 -15.02
C PHE A 99 2.37 25.64 -13.89
N ALA A 100 3.04 24.89 -13.03
CA ALA A 100 3.98 25.42 -12.05
C ALA A 100 5.30 25.92 -12.66
N GLY A 101 5.55 25.67 -13.96
CA GLY A 101 6.76 26.13 -14.64
C GLY A 101 8.03 25.41 -14.20
N ILE A 102 7.91 24.17 -13.69
CA ILE A 102 9.06 23.41 -13.18
C ILE A 102 9.95 22.99 -14.35
N SER A 103 11.25 23.28 -14.28
CA SER A 103 12.17 23.16 -15.41
C SER A 103 12.42 21.71 -15.85
N GLN A 104 12.57 20.78 -14.91
CA GLN A 104 12.75 19.34 -15.20
C GLN A 104 11.55 18.53 -14.68
N ARG A 105 10.83 17.87 -15.59
CA ARG A 105 9.61 17.11 -15.31
C ARG A 105 9.77 15.68 -15.81
N THR A 106 10.04 14.78 -14.88
CA THR A 106 10.41 13.38 -15.13
C THR A 106 9.23 12.45 -14.85
N GLY A 107 9.07 11.42 -15.68
CA GLY A 107 8.10 10.35 -15.45
C GLY A 107 8.11 9.34 -16.58
N TRP A 108 7.49 8.20 -16.37
CA TRP A 108 7.21 7.27 -17.47
C TRP A 108 6.31 7.93 -18.53
N ARG A 109 6.28 7.42 -19.76
CA ARG A 109 5.51 8.04 -20.84
C ARG A 109 4.00 8.04 -20.57
N GLY A 110 3.46 6.94 -20.04
CA GLY A 110 2.02 6.75 -19.81
C GLY A 110 1.18 7.13 -21.03
N GLU A 111 0.14 7.94 -20.83
CA GLU A 111 -0.78 8.44 -21.87
C GLU A 111 -0.15 9.56 -22.73
N MET A 112 0.95 9.25 -23.44
CA MET A 112 1.61 10.14 -24.42
C MET A 112 1.89 11.56 -23.90
N ARG A 113 2.43 11.66 -22.68
CA ARG A 113 2.69 12.92 -21.96
C ARG A 113 3.85 13.77 -22.52
N TYR A 114 4.13 13.67 -23.82
CA TYR A 114 5.14 14.49 -24.48
C TYR A 114 4.80 15.99 -24.31
N GLY A 115 5.83 16.80 -24.10
CA GLY A 115 5.69 18.24 -23.77
C GLY A 115 5.44 18.49 -22.28
N LEU A 116 4.40 17.87 -21.71
CA LEU A 116 4.13 17.96 -20.26
C LEU A 116 5.27 17.37 -19.44
N LEU A 117 5.83 16.24 -19.87
CA LEU A 117 7.09 15.69 -19.36
C LEU A 117 8.18 15.93 -20.41
N ASN A 118 9.16 16.76 -20.06
CA ASN A 118 10.35 16.98 -20.89
C ASN A 118 11.45 15.96 -20.63
N ASP A 119 11.36 15.18 -19.56
CA ASP A 119 12.14 13.97 -19.31
C ASP A 119 11.22 12.74 -19.26
N ALA A 120 10.53 12.48 -20.38
CA ALA A 120 9.69 11.29 -20.53
C ALA A 120 10.55 10.02 -20.72
N ARG A 121 10.26 8.99 -19.91
CA ARG A 121 10.89 7.65 -19.95
C ARG A 121 9.99 6.65 -20.66
N VAL A 122 10.53 5.91 -21.64
CA VAL A 122 9.79 4.86 -22.33
C VAL A 122 9.92 3.56 -21.54
N LEU A 123 8.80 2.99 -21.13
CA LEU A 123 8.76 1.78 -20.30
C LEU A 123 8.87 0.53 -21.17
N ASP A 124 9.92 -0.26 -20.93
CA ASP A 124 9.97 -1.67 -21.31
C ASP A 124 9.52 -2.51 -20.10
N LYS A 125 8.40 -3.22 -20.22
CA LYS A 125 7.84 -3.99 -19.10
C LYS A 125 8.70 -5.19 -18.74
N ALA A 126 9.42 -5.78 -19.69
CA ALA A 126 10.28 -6.94 -19.45
C ALA A 126 11.58 -6.52 -18.75
N ALA A 127 12.11 -5.34 -19.09
CA ALA A 127 13.29 -4.79 -18.41
C ALA A 127 13.01 -4.27 -16.99
N TRP A 128 11.74 -3.97 -16.69
CA TRP A 128 11.28 -3.38 -15.42
C TRP A 128 10.08 -4.17 -14.87
N PRO A 129 10.30 -5.42 -14.39
CA PRO A 129 9.22 -6.29 -13.97
C PRO A 129 8.46 -5.76 -12.76
N LEU A 130 9.12 -5.12 -11.78
CA LEU A 130 8.48 -4.67 -10.53
C LEU A 130 8.11 -3.18 -10.55
N MET A 131 7.02 -2.83 -9.87
CA MET A 131 6.63 -1.42 -9.69
C MET A 131 7.68 -0.61 -8.93
N VAL A 132 8.28 -1.18 -7.88
CA VAL A 132 9.29 -0.49 -7.07
C VAL A 132 10.51 -0.09 -7.91
N GLU A 133 10.97 -0.98 -8.79
CA GLU A 133 12.08 -0.73 -9.70
C GLU A 133 11.73 0.41 -10.66
N ARG A 134 10.50 0.40 -11.19
CA ARG A 134 10.00 1.47 -12.07
C ARG A 134 10.02 2.83 -11.38
N TYR A 135 9.68 2.91 -10.09
CA TYR A 135 9.77 4.16 -9.35
C TYR A 135 11.21 4.56 -9.06
N VAL A 136 12.04 3.63 -8.57
CA VAL A 136 13.46 3.89 -8.25
C VAL A 136 14.23 4.35 -9.49
N ALA A 137 13.99 3.76 -10.66
CA ALA A 137 14.65 4.14 -11.92
C ALA A 137 14.45 5.62 -12.30
N LEU A 138 13.35 6.25 -11.87
CA LEU A 138 13.10 7.67 -12.14
C LEU A 138 14.08 8.58 -11.40
N ALA A 139 14.67 8.13 -10.29
CA ALA A 139 15.69 8.89 -9.56
C ALA A 139 17.02 9.02 -10.34
N TYR A 140 17.21 8.23 -11.40
CA TYR A 140 18.42 8.18 -12.20
C TYR A 140 18.26 8.90 -13.54
N ASP A 141 19.37 9.39 -14.07
CA ASP A 141 19.38 10.15 -15.33
C ASP A 141 18.99 9.25 -16.50
N LYS A 142 18.32 9.84 -17.49
CA LYS A 142 17.84 9.12 -18.67
C LYS A 142 19.01 8.51 -19.44
N GLY A 143 18.88 7.23 -19.81
CA GLY A 143 19.90 6.50 -20.57
C GLY A 143 20.97 5.81 -19.73
N VAL A 144 21.06 6.10 -18.42
CA VAL A 144 21.95 5.39 -17.50
C VAL A 144 21.39 4.02 -17.17
N MET A 145 20.10 3.96 -16.81
CA MET A 145 19.42 2.72 -16.42
C MET A 145 18.63 2.15 -17.59
N ARG A 146 18.97 0.94 -18.05
CA ARG A 146 18.30 0.25 -19.16
C ARG A 146 17.35 -0.84 -18.65
N SER A 147 17.70 -1.48 -17.55
CA SER A 147 16.91 -2.51 -16.88
C SER A 147 17.04 -2.44 -15.36
N ALA A 148 16.18 -3.16 -14.65
CA ALA A 148 16.23 -3.29 -13.19
C ALA A 148 17.59 -3.78 -12.67
N LYS A 149 18.34 -4.56 -13.47
CA LYS A 149 19.67 -5.08 -13.13
C LYS A 149 20.72 -3.98 -13.01
N ASP A 150 20.49 -2.82 -13.64
CA ASP A 150 21.42 -1.69 -13.60
C ASP A 150 21.23 -0.84 -12.33
N LEU A 151 20.13 -1.05 -11.57
CA LEU A 151 19.86 -0.30 -10.36
C LEU A 151 20.89 -0.65 -9.27
N PRO A 152 21.52 0.36 -8.62
CA PRO A 152 22.38 0.13 -7.48
C PRO A 152 21.68 -0.66 -6.38
N GLN A 153 22.36 -1.70 -5.88
CA GLN A 153 21.88 -2.56 -4.81
C GLN A 153 22.55 -2.21 -3.46
N PRO A 154 21.87 -2.44 -2.33
CA PRO A 154 20.49 -2.90 -2.22
C PRO A 154 19.47 -1.79 -2.58
N LEU A 155 18.33 -2.19 -3.15
CA LEU A 155 17.22 -1.27 -3.33
C LEU A 155 16.69 -0.78 -1.98
N LEU A 156 16.41 0.52 -1.87
CA LEU A 156 15.80 1.10 -0.68
C LEU A 156 14.28 0.89 -0.72
N TRP A 157 13.83 -0.26 -0.22
CA TRP A 157 12.40 -0.60 -0.13
C TRP A 157 11.61 0.36 0.77
N PRO A 158 10.26 0.37 0.69
CA PRO A 158 9.44 1.14 1.63
C PRO A 158 9.70 0.70 3.07
N GLN A 159 9.74 1.65 3.99
CA GLN A 159 10.02 1.41 5.40
C GLN A 159 9.28 2.44 6.26
N LEU A 160 8.51 1.95 7.21
CA LEU A 160 7.79 2.74 8.20
C LEU A 160 8.28 2.38 9.60
N GLN A 161 8.21 3.34 10.51
CA GLN A 161 8.55 3.16 11.92
C GLN A 161 7.42 3.69 12.79
N VAL A 162 7.18 3.01 13.91
CA VAL A 162 6.15 3.35 14.90
C VAL A 162 6.74 3.05 16.27
N SER A 163 6.67 4.03 17.18
CA SER A 163 7.15 3.89 18.55
C SER A 163 6.16 3.09 19.42
N GLU A 164 6.67 2.47 20.49
CA GLU A 164 5.82 1.73 21.44
C GLU A 164 4.79 2.64 22.12
N GLY A 165 5.14 3.90 22.40
CA GLY A 165 4.21 4.88 22.97
C GLY A 165 2.99 5.13 22.06
N GLU A 166 3.22 5.26 20.74
CA GLU A 166 2.14 5.42 19.77
C GLU A 166 1.25 4.16 19.71
N LYS A 167 1.86 2.97 19.72
CA LYS A 167 1.11 1.69 19.71
C LYS A 167 0.17 1.61 20.90
N LEU A 168 0.67 1.85 22.12
CA LEU A 168 -0.13 1.81 23.34
C LEU A 168 -1.24 2.87 23.34
N GLN A 169 -0.92 4.10 22.94
CA GLN A 169 -1.89 5.19 22.90
C GLN A 169 -3.04 4.89 21.93
N VAL A 170 -2.72 4.47 20.70
CA VAL A 170 -3.73 4.21 19.67
C VAL A 170 -4.52 2.95 20.00
N ALA A 171 -3.87 1.86 20.47
CA ALA A 171 -4.59 0.66 20.90
C ALA A 171 -5.60 0.95 22.02
N GLY A 172 -5.20 1.75 23.03
CA GLY A 172 -6.10 2.18 24.10
C GLY A 172 -7.27 3.04 23.58
N ALA A 173 -7.03 3.93 22.61
CA ALA A 173 -8.07 4.76 22.01
C ALA A 173 -9.15 3.95 21.25
N PHE A 174 -8.80 2.75 20.77
CA PHE A 174 -9.75 1.82 20.12
C PHE A 174 -10.25 0.70 21.05
N SER A 175 -9.99 0.83 22.37
CA SER A 175 -10.39 -0.14 23.39
C SER A 175 -9.89 -1.56 23.12
N LEU A 176 -8.68 -1.68 22.54
CA LEU A 176 -8.03 -2.96 22.33
C LEU A 176 -7.34 -3.39 23.63
N SER A 177 -7.65 -4.60 24.10
CA SER A 177 -7.07 -5.13 25.35
C SER A 177 -5.57 -5.38 25.19
N ALA A 178 -4.79 -5.19 26.24
CA ALA A 178 -3.38 -5.57 26.28
C ALA A 178 -3.16 -7.02 26.77
N GLU A 179 -4.22 -7.73 27.16
CA GLU A 179 -4.14 -9.07 27.75
C GLU A 179 -3.70 -10.15 26.76
N ARG A 180 -4.01 -9.97 25.47
CA ARG A 180 -3.67 -10.92 24.39
C ARG A 180 -2.92 -10.21 23.27
N GLN A 181 -2.00 -10.90 22.62
CA GLN A 181 -1.32 -10.35 21.44
C GLN A 181 -2.29 -10.26 20.26
N MET A 182 -2.15 -9.22 19.42
CA MET A 182 -3.04 -8.96 18.29
C MET A 182 -2.56 -9.65 17.01
N ILE A 183 -3.48 -10.28 16.27
CA ILE A 183 -3.31 -10.67 14.87
C ILE A 183 -4.20 -9.77 14.01
N GLY A 184 -3.61 -9.12 13.01
CA GLY A 184 -4.31 -8.19 12.13
C GLY A 184 -4.85 -8.87 10.88
N PHE A 185 -6.15 -8.75 10.61
CA PHE A 185 -6.74 -9.20 9.35
C PHE A 185 -7.08 -8.02 8.46
N CYS A 186 -6.81 -8.14 7.16
CA CYS A 186 -7.17 -7.15 6.15
C CYS A 186 -8.05 -7.84 5.07
N PRO A 187 -9.34 -8.11 5.37
CA PRO A 187 -10.22 -8.93 4.52
C PRO A 187 -10.74 -8.22 3.26
N GLY A 188 -10.54 -6.89 3.17
CA GLY A 188 -10.90 -6.09 2.01
C GLY A 188 -10.03 -6.36 0.77
N ALA A 189 -10.53 -5.92 -0.39
CA ALA A 189 -9.73 -5.83 -1.62
C ALA A 189 -10.32 -4.78 -2.58
N GLU A 190 -9.57 -3.70 -2.85
CA GLU A 190 -10.01 -2.59 -3.70
C GLU A 190 -10.35 -3.02 -5.15
N PHE A 191 -9.73 -4.10 -5.63
CA PHE A 191 -9.93 -4.61 -6.99
C PHE A 191 -11.16 -5.51 -7.16
N GLY A 192 -11.95 -5.70 -6.09
CA GLY A 192 -13.25 -6.37 -6.12
C GLY A 192 -13.28 -7.74 -5.44
N PRO A 193 -14.49 -8.34 -5.36
CA PRO A 193 -14.72 -9.59 -4.62
C PRO A 193 -13.83 -10.77 -5.02
N ALA A 194 -13.40 -10.84 -6.30
CA ALA A 194 -12.58 -11.95 -6.80
C ALA A 194 -11.20 -12.06 -6.12
N LYS A 195 -10.71 -10.98 -5.51
CA LYS A 195 -9.44 -10.95 -4.78
C LYS A 195 -9.58 -11.12 -3.26
N ARG A 196 -10.81 -11.27 -2.75
CA ARG A 196 -11.04 -11.44 -1.31
C ARG A 196 -11.00 -12.92 -0.98
N TRP A 197 -10.23 -13.30 0.02
CA TRP A 197 -10.39 -14.58 0.70
C TRP A 197 -11.78 -14.60 1.37
N PRO A 198 -12.53 -15.72 1.31
CA PRO A 198 -13.88 -15.76 1.83
C PRO A 198 -14.01 -15.34 3.30
N HIS A 199 -15.08 -14.62 3.62
CA HIS A 199 -15.32 -14.13 4.98
C HIS A 199 -15.43 -15.28 5.99
N TYR A 200 -16.07 -16.40 5.62
CA TYR A 200 -16.18 -17.59 6.47
C TYR A 200 -14.82 -18.25 6.75
N HIS A 201 -13.86 -18.15 5.81
CA HIS A 201 -12.51 -18.64 6.04
C HIS A 201 -11.72 -17.74 7.00
N TYR A 202 -11.88 -16.41 6.88
CA TYR A 202 -11.37 -15.48 7.90
C TYR A 202 -11.98 -15.75 9.28
N ALA A 203 -13.28 -16.02 9.35
CA ALA A 203 -13.94 -16.36 10.61
C ALA A 203 -13.36 -17.66 11.20
N GLU A 204 -13.19 -18.69 10.39
CA GLU A 204 -12.62 -19.96 10.87
C GLU A 204 -11.18 -19.80 11.39
N LEU A 205 -10.34 -19.06 10.66
CA LEU A 205 -8.99 -18.73 11.13
C LEU A 205 -9.01 -17.89 12.42
N ALA A 206 -9.96 -16.96 12.55
CA ALA A 206 -10.09 -16.16 13.77
C ALA A 206 -10.43 -17.04 14.98
N LYS A 207 -11.31 -18.04 14.83
CA LYS A 207 -11.63 -18.99 15.91
C LYS A 207 -10.38 -19.71 16.39
N GLN A 208 -9.63 -20.30 15.46
CA GLN A 208 -8.41 -21.04 15.79
C GLN A 208 -7.40 -20.16 16.53
N LEU A 209 -7.19 -18.92 16.07
CA LEU A 209 -6.27 -17.98 16.74
C LEU A 209 -6.74 -17.51 18.11
N ILE A 210 -8.05 -17.28 18.29
CA ILE A 210 -8.62 -16.88 19.58
C ILE A 210 -8.50 -18.04 20.59
N ASP A 211 -8.67 -19.27 20.14
CA ASP A 211 -8.51 -20.49 20.94
C ASP A 211 -7.03 -20.71 21.32
N GLU A 212 -6.08 -20.29 20.46
CA GLU A 212 -4.64 -20.22 20.77
C GLU A 212 -4.25 -19.05 21.70
N GLY A 213 -5.21 -18.21 22.12
CA GLY A 213 -4.96 -17.13 23.08
C GLY A 213 -4.58 -15.79 22.45
N TYR A 214 -4.74 -15.62 21.13
CA TYR A 214 -4.63 -14.32 20.47
C TYR A 214 -5.96 -13.54 20.55
N GLN A 215 -5.89 -12.27 20.14
CA GLN A 215 -7.05 -11.48 19.74
C GLN A 215 -6.91 -11.07 18.27
N VAL A 216 -8.03 -10.87 17.58
CA VAL A 216 -8.07 -10.54 16.16
C VAL A 216 -8.59 -9.12 15.95
N VAL A 217 -7.94 -8.36 15.07
CA VAL A 217 -8.36 -7.01 14.71
C VAL A 217 -8.56 -6.92 13.19
N LEU A 218 -9.75 -6.55 12.75
CA LEU A 218 -10.09 -6.43 11.32
C LEU A 218 -9.86 -5.00 10.86
N PHE A 219 -9.02 -4.82 9.83
CA PHE A 219 -8.69 -3.54 9.23
C PHE A 219 -9.28 -3.42 7.82
N GLY A 220 -9.69 -2.22 7.45
CA GLY A 220 -10.22 -1.95 6.14
C GLY A 220 -10.76 -0.53 6.01
N SER A 221 -11.20 -0.19 4.81
CA SER A 221 -11.95 1.04 4.55
C SER A 221 -13.39 0.90 5.05
N ALA A 222 -14.17 1.99 5.00
CA ALA A 222 -15.61 1.95 5.28
C ALA A 222 -16.37 0.96 4.39
N LYS A 223 -15.87 0.65 3.18
CA LYS A 223 -16.47 -0.34 2.27
C LYS A 223 -16.25 -1.79 2.74
N ASP A 224 -15.31 -2.00 3.64
CA ASP A 224 -14.95 -3.32 4.18
C ASP A 224 -15.63 -3.59 5.53
N HIS A 225 -16.41 -2.63 6.04
CA HIS A 225 -17.10 -2.73 7.32
C HIS A 225 -18.07 -3.92 7.36
N ASP A 226 -18.89 -4.06 6.31
CA ASP A 226 -19.87 -5.15 6.20
C ASP A 226 -19.19 -6.52 6.13
N ALA A 227 -18.10 -6.64 5.37
CA ALA A 227 -17.31 -7.87 5.32
C ALA A 227 -16.70 -8.22 6.70
N GLY A 228 -16.29 -7.22 7.48
CA GLY A 228 -15.87 -7.42 8.87
C GLY A 228 -17.01 -7.90 9.77
N ASN A 229 -18.23 -7.40 9.57
CA ASN A 229 -19.40 -7.83 10.33
C ASN A 229 -19.87 -9.25 9.95
N GLU A 230 -19.73 -9.65 8.68
CA GLU A 230 -19.96 -11.04 8.23
C GLU A 230 -18.99 -12.02 8.94
N ILE A 231 -17.73 -11.63 9.10
CA ILE A 231 -16.74 -12.40 9.87
C ILE A 231 -17.18 -12.52 11.33
N LEU A 232 -17.51 -11.39 11.98
CA LEU A 232 -17.94 -11.37 13.39
C LEU A 232 -19.20 -12.21 13.64
N ALA A 233 -20.19 -12.14 12.73
CA ALA A 233 -21.45 -12.87 12.85
C ALA A 233 -21.27 -14.40 12.84
N THR A 234 -20.14 -14.90 12.36
CA THR A 234 -19.80 -16.34 12.32
C THR A 234 -19.13 -16.82 13.62
N LEU A 235 -18.72 -15.89 14.51
CA LEU A 235 -18.06 -16.18 15.78
C LEU A 235 -19.06 -16.29 16.93
N SER A 236 -18.75 -17.11 17.94
CA SER A 236 -19.53 -17.17 19.18
C SER A 236 -19.45 -15.86 19.97
N GLN A 237 -20.37 -15.63 20.91
CA GLN A 237 -20.35 -14.40 21.73
C GLN A 237 -19.04 -14.23 22.53
N GLU A 238 -18.46 -15.33 23.01
CA GLU A 238 -17.17 -15.33 23.72
C GLU A 238 -16.00 -14.99 22.77
N GLN A 239 -16.03 -15.51 21.54
CA GLN A 239 -15.02 -15.21 20.52
C GLN A 239 -15.14 -13.78 19.99
N GLN A 240 -16.35 -13.24 19.87
CA GLN A 240 -16.57 -11.83 19.48
C GLN A 240 -15.93 -10.84 20.47
N ALA A 241 -15.81 -11.20 21.76
CA ALA A 241 -15.09 -10.37 22.73
C ALA A 241 -13.58 -10.20 22.40
N TRP A 242 -13.02 -11.11 21.60
CA TRP A 242 -11.62 -11.12 21.16
C TRP A 242 -11.46 -10.85 19.67
N CYS A 243 -12.50 -10.39 18.97
CA CYS A 243 -12.44 -10.00 17.57
C CYS A 243 -13.03 -8.60 17.40
N ARG A 244 -12.23 -7.63 16.98
CA ARG A 244 -12.66 -6.24 16.83
C ARG A 244 -12.66 -5.81 15.36
N ASN A 245 -13.84 -5.46 14.84
CA ASN A 245 -13.94 -4.85 13.50
C ASN A 245 -13.63 -3.34 13.56
N LEU A 246 -12.49 -2.94 13.00
CA LEU A 246 -12.09 -1.53 12.86
C LEU A 246 -12.15 -1.03 11.40
N ALA A 247 -12.73 -1.81 10.48
CA ALA A 247 -12.89 -1.38 9.10
C ALA A 247 -13.81 -0.15 9.01
N GLY A 248 -13.27 0.95 8.49
CA GLY A 248 -13.96 2.24 8.44
C GLY A 248 -13.86 3.11 9.70
N GLU A 249 -13.34 2.57 10.80
CA GLU A 249 -13.25 3.27 12.10
C GLU A 249 -11.92 4.03 12.27
N THR A 250 -10.90 3.68 11.49
CA THR A 250 -9.55 4.26 11.59
C THR A 250 -9.27 5.25 10.47
N GLN A 251 -8.55 6.33 10.79
CA GLN A 251 -7.74 7.02 9.79
C GLN A 251 -6.54 6.17 9.38
N LEU A 252 -5.99 6.39 8.18
CA LEU A 252 -4.90 5.57 7.65
C LEU A 252 -3.65 5.59 8.56
N GLU A 253 -3.36 6.71 9.22
CA GLU A 253 -2.26 6.79 10.20
C GLU A 253 -2.49 5.88 11.41
N GLN A 254 -3.72 5.82 11.93
CA GLN A 254 -4.06 4.94 13.04
C GLN A 254 -3.98 3.46 12.62
N ALA A 255 -4.42 3.14 11.40
CA ALA A 255 -4.27 1.78 10.85
C ALA A 255 -2.79 1.37 10.73
N VAL A 256 -1.90 2.26 10.31
CA VAL A 256 -0.45 2.01 10.29
C VAL A 256 0.07 1.68 11.69
N VAL A 257 -0.33 2.47 12.71
CA VAL A 257 0.11 2.25 14.09
C VAL A 257 -0.41 0.92 14.66
N LEU A 258 -1.68 0.62 14.43
CA LEU A 258 -2.29 -0.63 14.91
C LEU A 258 -1.73 -1.87 14.19
N LEU A 259 -1.48 -1.80 12.88
CA LEU A 259 -0.76 -2.86 12.15
C LEU A 259 0.65 -3.07 12.71
N ALA A 260 1.34 -2.00 13.11
CA ALA A 260 2.65 -2.10 13.74
C ALA A 260 2.61 -2.75 15.13
N ALA A 261 1.46 -2.72 15.80
CA ALA A 261 1.21 -3.34 17.09
C ALA A 261 0.76 -4.81 16.97
N CYS A 262 0.40 -5.28 15.78
CA CYS A 262 0.10 -6.70 15.55
C CYS A 262 1.38 -7.56 15.58
N LYS A 263 1.25 -8.78 16.12
CA LYS A 263 2.30 -9.80 16.10
C LYS A 263 2.48 -10.36 14.68
N ALA A 264 1.38 -10.57 13.97
CA ALA A 264 1.37 -10.90 12.55
C ALA A 264 0.13 -10.34 11.85
N VAL A 265 0.15 -10.36 10.51
CA VAL A 265 -0.93 -9.86 9.65
C VAL A 265 -1.31 -10.90 8.60
N VAL A 266 -2.60 -11.09 8.36
CA VAL A 266 -3.14 -11.90 7.25
C VAL A 266 -3.95 -11.00 6.33
N THR A 267 -3.64 -11.01 5.04
CA THR A 267 -4.23 -10.06 4.08
C THR A 267 -4.39 -10.64 2.69
N ASN A 268 -5.34 -10.11 1.94
CA ASN A 268 -5.40 -10.27 0.49
C ASN A 268 -4.35 -9.38 -0.22
N ASP A 269 -4.23 -9.53 -1.54
CA ASP A 269 -3.55 -8.58 -2.43
C ASP A 269 -4.21 -7.17 -2.40
N SER A 270 -3.79 -6.36 -1.44
CA SER A 270 -4.40 -5.07 -1.07
C SER A 270 -3.38 -3.99 -0.71
N GLY A 271 -3.82 -2.74 -0.56
CA GLY A 271 -2.93 -1.64 -0.15
C GLY A 271 -2.32 -1.83 1.25
N LEU A 272 -3.08 -2.39 2.20
CA LEU A 272 -2.61 -2.61 3.57
C LEU A 272 -1.55 -3.72 3.67
N MET A 273 -1.50 -4.65 2.71
CA MET A 273 -0.40 -5.62 2.58
C MET A 273 0.95 -4.90 2.47
N HIS A 274 1.04 -3.86 1.64
CA HIS A 274 2.27 -3.09 1.48
C HIS A 274 2.63 -2.28 2.73
N VAL A 275 1.63 -1.83 3.49
CA VAL A 275 1.86 -1.15 4.77
C VAL A 275 2.44 -2.13 5.80
N ALA A 276 1.86 -3.33 5.94
CA ALA A 276 2.37 -4.36 6.84
C ALA A 276 3.80 -4.80 6.47
N ALA A 277 4.09 -4.92 5.17
CA ALA A 277 5.45 -5.20 4.68
C ALA A 277 6.43 -4.07 5.03
N ALA A 278 6.05 -2.80 4.84
CA ALA A 278 6.89 -1.64 5.17
C ALA A 278 7.14 -1.48 6.68
N LEU A 279 6.22 -1.95 7.52
CA LEU A 279 6.35 -2.04 8.98
C LEU A 279 7.16 -3.27 9.45
N ASN A 280 7.65 -4.08 8.51
CA ASN A 280 8.40 -5.31 8.79
C ASN A 280 7.67 -6.22 9.80
N ARG A 281 6.37 -6.42 9.61
CA ARG A 281 5.57 -7.37 10.38
C ARG A 281 5.57 -8.74 9.69
N PRO A 282 5.60 -9.84 10.45
CA PRO A 282 5.18 -11.16 9.96
C PRO A 282 3.87 -11.06 9.19
N LEU A 283 3.86 -11.53 7.94
CA LEU A 283 2.77 -11.29 7.01
C LEU A 283 2.48 -12.53 6.16
N VAL A 284 1.23 -12.99 6.16
CA VAL A 284 0.72 -13.96 5.19
C VAL A 284 -0.17 -13.24 4.18
N ALA A 285 0.26 -13.23 2.91
CA ALA A 285 -0.43 -12.59 1.81
C ALA A 285 -1.10 -13.63 0.91
N LEU A 286 -2.41 -13.55 0.79
CA LEU A 286 -3.26 -14.48 0.05
C LEU A 286 -3.51 -13.96 -1.36
N TYR A 287 -3.12 -14.75 -2.35
CA TYR A 287 -3.31 -14.45 -3.76
C TYR A 287 -4.20 -15.49 -4.43
N GLY A 288 -5.10 -15.03 -5.28
CA GLY A 288 -5.91 -15.87 -6.16
C GLY A 288 -5.70 -15.52 -7.63
N PRO A 289 -6.67 -14.82 -8.26
CA PRO A 289 -6.61 -14.50 -9.68
C PRO A 289 -5.48 -13.52 -10.03
N SER A 290 -5.05 -12.66 -9.10
CA SER A 290 -3.85 -11.82 -9.26
C SER A 290 -2.57 -12.57 -8.91
N SER A 291 -1.42 -12.02 -9.33
CA SER A 291 -0.09 -12.54 -9.04
C SER A 291 0.78 -11.49 -8.32
N PRO A 292 1.75 -11.94 -7.52
CA PRO A 292 2.70 -11.05 -6.84
C PRO A 292 3.79 -10.50 -7.79
N ASP A 293 3.79 -10.87 -9.08
CA ASP A 293 4.89 -10.62 -10.01
C ASP A 293 5.18 -9.13 -10.27
N PHE A 294 4.21 -8.25 -10.04
CA PHE A 294 4.35 -6.80 -10.29
C PHE A 294 4.49 -5.97 -9.01
N THR A 295 3.73 -6.32 -7.98
CA THR A 295 3.65 -5.62 -6.69
C THR A 295 3.68 -6.63 -5.54
N PRO A 296 4.81 -7.33 -5.32
CA PRO A 296 4.92 -8.27 -4.21
C PRO A 296 5.01 -7.51 -2.87
N PRO A 297 4.71 -8.16 -1.74
CA PRO A 297 5.06 -7.63 -0.43
C PRO A 297 6.58 -7.59 -0.28
N LEU A 298 7.17 -6.38 -0.19
CA LEU A 298 8.60 -6.18 -0.07
C LEU A 298 9.06 -6.32 1.38
N SER A 299 9.06 -7.54 1.91
CA SER A 299 9.52 -7.86 3.26
C SER A 299 10.08 -9.28 3.30
N HIS A 300 11.16 -9.48 4.06
CA HIS A 300 11.72 -10.81 4.32
C HIS A 300 10.84 -11.64 5.27
N LYS A 301 9.92 -10.99 6.01
CA LYS A 301 8.96 -11.62 6.92
C LYS A 301 7.60 -11.90 6.27
N ALA A 302 7.51 -11.78 4.94
CA ALA A 302 6.28 -12.06 4.19
C ALA A 302 6.30 -13.45 3.56
N LYS A 303 5.16 -14.15 3.64
CA LYS A 303 4.87 -15.40 2.94
C LYS A 303 3.69 -15.18 2.02
N VAL A 304 3.81 -15.64 0.77
CA VAL A 304 2.75 -15.56 -0.22
C VAL A 304 2.15 -16.94 -0.41
N ILE A 305 0.83 -17.07 -0.20
CA ILE A 305 0.09 -18.29 -0.49
C ILE A 305 -0.70 -18.07 -1.78
N ARG A 306 -0.46 -18.95 -2.76
CA ARG A 306 -1.15 -18.97 -4.04
C ARG A 306 -1.23 -20.38 -4.58
N LEU A 307 -2.40 -20.78 -5.05
CA LEU A 307 -2.66 -22.14 -5.56
C LEU A 307 -2.61 -22.29 -7.09
N ILE A 308 -2.66 -21.17 -7.82
CA ILE A 308 -2.73 -21.16 -9.28
C ILE A 308 -1.56 -20.38 -9.90
N THR A 309 -1.26 -20.69 -11.17
CA THR A 309 -0.28 -19.96 -12.00
C THR A 309 -0.96 -19.01 -12.98
N GLY A 310 -0.23 -18.01 -13.50
CA GLY A 310 -0.75 -17.02 -14.45
C GLY A 310 -1.35 -15.77 -13.78
N TYR A 311 -1.87 -14.82 -14.56
CA TYR A 311 -2.56 -13.62 -14.05
C TYR A 311 -3.91 -13.50 -14.72
N HIS A 312 -4.99 -13.52 -13.92
CA HIS A 312 -6.37 -13.42 -14.38
C HIS A 312 -6.95 -12.08 -13.92
N LYS A 313 -7.24 -11.17 -14.86
CA LYS A 313 -7.81 -9.85 -14.56
C LYS A 313 -9.32 -9.96 -14.34
N VAL A 314 -9.72 -10.55 -13.22
CA VAL A 314 -11.11 -10.81 -12.84
C VAL A 314 -11.49 -9.92 -11.66
N ARG A 315 -12.65 -9.24 -11.73
CA ARG A 315 -13.18 -8.38 -10.66
C ARG A 315 -14.21 -9.08 -9.78
N LYS A 316 -14.97 -10.03 -10.34
CA LYS A 316 -15.94 -10.89 -9.66
C LYS A 316 -15.74 -12.31 -10.18
N GLY A 317 -15.60 -13.28 -9.28
CA GLY A 317 -15.56 -14.70 -9.62
C GLY A 317 -16.95 -15.22 -10.00
N ASP A 318 -17.02 -16.52 -10.31
CA ASP A 318 -18.18 -17.11 -10.98
C ASP A 318 -19.37 -17.40 -10.04
N GLY A 319 -19.17 -17.36 -8.71
CA GLY A 319 -20.22 -17.58 -7.71
C GLY A 319 -21.03 -16.33 -7.32
N GLU A 320 -22.13 -16.52 -6.57
CA GLU A 320 -23.04 -15.44 -6.15
C GLU A 320 -22.31 -14.33 -5.36
N GLU A 321 -21.49 -14.71 -4.38
CA GLU A 321 -20.65 -13.83 -3.55
C GLU A 321 -19.46 -13.22 -4.34
N GLY A 322 -19.15 -13.79 -5.50
CA GLY A 322 -18.11 -13.29 -6.39
C GLY A 322 -16.68 -13.58 -5.96
N TYR A 323 -16.46 -14.49 -5.01
CA TYR A 323 -15.13 -15.03 -4.70
C TYR A 323 -14.60 -15.87 -5.86
N HIS A 324 -13.27 -15.93 -6.00
CA HIS A 324 -12.62 -16.76 -7.01
C HIS A 324 -12.21 -18.11 -6.39
N GLN A 325 -12.42 -19.21 -7.12
CA GLN A 325 -12.18 -20.58 -6.63
C GLN A 325 -10.79 -20.75 -6.02
N SER A 326 -9.76 -20.18 -6.66
CA SER A 326 -8.38 -20.27 -6.16
C SER A 326 -8.14 -19.70 -4.75
N LEU A 327 -9.00 -18.77 -4.28
CA LEU A 327 -8.95 -18.26 -2.90
C LEU A 327 -9.83 -19.09 -1.98
N ILE A 328 -10.96 -19.61 -2.47
CA ILE A 328 -11.81 -20.56 -1.74
C ILE A 328 -10.99 -21.81 -1.37
N ASP A 329 -10.15 -22.30 -2.28
CA ASP A 329 -9.33 -23.50 -2.09
C ASP A 329 -8.16 -23.30 -1.11
N ILE A 330 -7.83 -22.05 -0.74
CA ILE A 330 -6.85 -21.79 0.31
C ILE A 330 -7.56 -22.00 1.65
N THR A 331 -7.27 -23.11 2.32
CA THR A 331 -7.91 -23.47 3.59
C THR A 331 -7.37 -22.64 4.77
N PRO A 332 -8.19 -22.38 5.81
CA PRO A 332 -7.74 -21.75 7.05
C PRO A 332 -6.54 -22.45 7.69
N ASP A 333 -6.55 -23.78 7.74
CA ASP A 333 -5.45 -24.57 8.33
C ASP A 333 -4.10 -24.32 7.64
N ARG A 334 -4.10 -24.20 6.31
CA ARG A 334 -2.88 -23.87 5.56
C ARG A 334 -2.38 -22.47 5.88
N VAL A 335 -3.29 -21.51 6.06
CA VAL A 335 -2.93 -20.14 6.45
C VAL A 335 -2.39 -20.12 7.88
N LEU A 336 -3.01 -20.86 8.79
CA LEU A 336 -2.58 -20.98 10.19
C LEU A 336 -1.18 -21.60 10.29
N GLU A 337 -0.90 -22.67 9.53
CA GLU A 337 0.41 -23.32 9.52
C GLU A 337 1.53 -22.31 9.15
N GLU A 338 1.36 -21.58 8.05
CA GLU A 338 2.32 -20.56 7.60
C GLU A 338 2.42 -19.40 8.60
N LEU A 339 1.30 -18.99 9.20
CA LEU A 339 1.28 -17.94 10.21
C LEU A 339 2.07 -18.37 11.45
N ASN A 340 1.84 -19.58 11.96
CA ASN A 340 2.53 -20.12 13.13
C ASN A 340 4.03 -20.27 12.89
N GLN A 341 4.47 -20.66 11.69
CA GLN A 341 5.89 -20.66 11.33
C GLN A 341 6.52 -19.26 11.43
N LEU A 342 5.81 -18.23 10.96
CA LEU A 342 6.28 -16.85 11.05
C LEU A 342 6.28 -16.33 12.49
N LEU A 343 5.27 -16.69 13.29
CA LEU A 343 5.17 -16.30 14.70
C LEU A 343 6.29 -16.92 15.54
N LEU A 344 6.59 -18.20 15.34
CA LEU A 344 7.68 -18.89 16.01
C LEU A 344 9.05 -18.28 15.66
N ALA A 345 9.25 -17.86 14.41
CA ALA A 345 10.48 -17.20 13.97
C ALA A 345 10.63 -15.75 14.49
N GLU A 346 9.55 -15.11 14.94
CA GLU A 346 9.59 -13.78 15.57
C GLU A 346 9.91 -13.86 17.07
N ASP A 347 9.48 -14.94 17.73
CA ASP A 347 9.69 -15.18 19.16
C ASP A 347 11.07 -15.79 19.46
N ALA A 348 11.74 -16.38 18.47
CA ALA A 348 13.10 -16.95 18.53
C ALA A 348 14.18 -15.90 18.26
#